data_AF-A0A9D4SNX3-F1
#
_entry.id   AF-A0A9D4SNX3-F1
#
_cell.length_a   1.000
_cell.length_b   1.000
_cell.length_c   1.000
_cell.angle_alpha   90.00
_cell.angle_beta   90.00
_cell.angle_gamma   90.00
#
_symmetry.space_group_name_H-M   'P 1'
#
loop_
_entity.id
_entity.type
_entity.pdbx_description
1 polymer ?
#
loop_
_entity_poly.entity_id
_entity_poly.type
_entity_poly.pdbx_seq_one_letter_code
_entity_poly.pdbx_strand_id
1 'polypeptide(L)'
;MEHAKNKRASRRCQSTRIVNEVNQFVQSDQFELSTLHVLHSRLKAVQTELAALNAELEAFLTDEQVAEDYDSVMEYEDAATSALALLEYHMNRLKVSSPASTAHPPATTTEEDPPATSEREPTRPQLEI
;
A
#
# COMPACT_ATOMS: atom_id res chain seq x y z
N MET A 1 33.77 7.67 14.85
CA MET A 1 33.90 8.61 13.72
C MET A 1 33.86 7.89 12.36
N GLU A 2 34.94 7.25 11.90
CA GLU A 2 34.99 6.66 10.54
C GLU A 2 33.93 5.57 10.30
N HIS A 3 33.72 4.69 11.28
CA HIS A 3 32.66 3.67 11.23
C HIS A 3 31.25 4.28 11.09
N ALA A 4 30.95 5.36 11.82
CA ALA A 4 29.67 6.06 11.75
C ALA A 4 29.45 6.75 10.40
N LYS A 5 30.50 7.37 9.83
CA LYS A 5 30.47 7.95 8.47
C LYS A 5 30.19 6.90 7.40
N ASN A 6 30.87 5.76 7.46
CA ASN A 6 30.65 4.63 6.53
C ASN A 6 29.24 4.06 6.66
N LYS A 7 28.74 3.91 7.90
CA LYS A 7 27.36 3.46 8.15
C LYS A 7 26.34 4.46 7.60
N ARG A 8 26.54 5.77 7.79
CA ARG A 8 25.68 6.81 7.22
C ARG A 8 25.64 6.74 5.69
N ALA A 9 26.79 6.62 5.03
CA ALA A 9 26.86 6.50 3.58
C ALA A 9 26.08 5.28 3.08
N SER A 10 26.27 4.11 3.71
CA SER A 10 25.52 2.89 3.39
C SER A 10 24.00 3.08 3.54
N ARG A 11 23.56 3.76 4.60
CA ARG A 11 22.14 4.06 4.84
C ARG A 11 21.57 5.09 3.87
N ARG A 12 22.33 6.13 3.48
CA ARG A 12 21.93 7.07 2.42
C ARG A 12 21.72 6.31 1.10
N CYS A 13 22.64 5.43 0.70
CA CYS A 13 22.47 4.58 -0.47
C CYS A 13 21.23 3.69 -0.39
N GLN A 14 20.98 3.09 0.78
CA GLN A 14 19.79 2.27 0.99
C GLN A 14 18.50 3.08 0.88
N SER A 15 18.46 4.28 1.47
CA SER A 15 17.34 5.22 1.37
C SER A 15 17.05 5.57 -0.09
N THR A 16 18.07 5.97 -0.85
CA THR A 16 17.93 6.29 -2.29
C THR A 16 17.38 5.11 -3.09
N ARG A 17 17.84 3.88 -2.82
CA ARG A 17 17.28 2.68 -3.50
C ARG A 17 15.81 2.50 -3.19
N ILE A 18 15.40 2.62 -1.93
CA ILE A 18 14.00 2.46 -1.54
C ILE A 18 13.15 3.59 -2.15
N VAL A 19 13.61 4.84 -2.15
CA VAL A 19 12.92 5.95 -2.83
C VAL A 19 12.74 5.67 -4.32
N ASN A 20 13.77 5.14 -4.99
CA ASN A 20 13.65 4.74 -6.39
C ASN A 20 12.68 3.57 -6.60
N GLU A 21 12.68 2.57 -5.72
CA GLU A 21 11.69 1.48 -5.71
C GLU A 21 10.27 2.04 -5.54
N VAL A 22 10.06 3.00 -4.64
CA VAL A 22 8.77 3.68 -4.43
C VAL A 22 8.33 4.42 -5.69
N ASN A 23 9.22 5.20 -6.31
CA ASN A 23 8.91 5.96 -7.52
C ASN A 23 8.55 5.05 -8.70
N GLN A 24 9.28 3.94 -8.88
CA GLN A 24 8.96 2.94 -9.90
C GLN A 24 7.63 2.23 -9.61
N PHE A 25 7.40 1.86 -8.36
CA PHE A 25 6.18 1.17 -7.95
C PHE A 25 4.94 2.06 -8.13
N VAL A 26 5.06 3.36 -7.83
CA VAL A 26 3.96 4.32 -8.03
C VAL A 26 3.65 4.56 -9.51
N GLN A 27 4.65 4.44 -10.38
CA GLN A 27 4.47 4.50 -11.83
C GLN A 27 3.90 3.20 -12.42
N SER A 28 3.95 2.09 -11.68
CA SER A 28 3.38 0.82 -12.11
C SER A 28 1.89 0.73 -11.72
N ASP A 29 1.03 0.30 -12.64
CA ASP A 29 -0.41 0.10 -12.36
C ASP A 29 -0.69 -1.08 -11.39
N GLN A 30 0.34 -1.78 -10.92
CA GLN A 30 0.23 -2.93 -10.02
C GLN A 30 0.43 -2.51 -8.57
N PHE A 31 -0.64 -2.07 -7.93
CA PHE A 31 -0.62 -1.63 -6.55
C PHE A 31 -1.03 -2.75 -5.58
N GLU A 32 -0.07 -3.41 -4.95
CA GLU A 32 -0.32 -4.30 -3.83
C GLU A 32 -0.12 -3.58 -2.48
N LEU A 33 -1.15 -3.57 -1.63
CA LEU A 33 -1.14 -2.91 -0.32
C LEU A 33 -0.02 -3.44 0.59
N SER A 34 0.23 -4.74 0.56
CA SER A 34 1.28 -5.42 1.34
C SER A 34 2.67 -4.87 1.00
N THR A 35 2.96 -4.74 -0.30
CA THR A 35 4.23 -4.21 -0.83
C THR A 35 4.42 -2.75 -0.43
N LEU A 36 3.38 -1.92 -0.50
CA LEU A 36 3.43 -0.54 -0.02
C LEU A 36 3.75 -0.46 1.49
N HIS A 37 3.12 -1.32 2.30
CA HIS A 37 3.38 -1.38 3.74
C HIS A 37 4.82 -1.78 4.07
N VAL A 38 5.38 -2.72 3.31
CA VAL A 38 6.78 -3.16 3.45
C VAL A 38 7.74 -2.04 3.08
N LEU A 39 7.52 -1.35 1.95
CA LEU A 39 8.34 -0.22 1.53
C LEU A 39 8.29 0.93 2.55
N HIS A 40 7.10 1.24 3.08
CA HIS A 40 6.91 2.27 4.10
C HIS A 40 7.70 1.95 5.37
N SER A 41 7.56 0.72 5.88
CA SER A 41 8.25 0.27 7.09
C SER A 41 9.77 0.28 6.92
N ARG A 42 10.28 -0.15 5.76
CA ARG A 42 11.71 -0.15 5.44
C ARG A 42 12.26 1.28 5.37
N LEU A 43 11.57 2.18 4.67
CA LEU A 43 12.00 3.57 4.51
C LEU A 43 12.02 4.31 5.86
N LYS A 44 10.98 4.11 6.68
CA LYS A 44 10.89 4.70 8.02
C LYS A 44 12.00 4.23 8.96
N ALA A 45 12.33 2.94 8.92
CA ALA A 45 13.45 2.39 9.70
C ALA A 45 14.79 3.02 9.29
N VAL A 46 15.04 3.13 7.99
CA VAL A 46 16.27 3.75 7.47
C VAL A 46 16.36 5.22 7.84
N GLN A 47 15.26 5.98 7.77
CA GLN A 47 15.23 7.39 8.16
C GLN A 47 15.53 7.57 9.66
N THR A 48 14.96 6.72 10.51
CA THR A 48 15.21 6.74 11.96
C THR A 48 16.69 6.46 12.27
N GLU A 49 17.29 5.47 11.60
CA GLU A 49 18.71 5.17 11.74
C GLU A 49 19.61 6.29 11.21
N LEU A 50 19.24 6.95 10.12
CA LEU A 50 19.97 8.10 9.58
C LEU A 50 19.94 9.29 10.54
N ALA A 51 18.79 9.61 11.12
CA ALA A 51 18.67 10.66 12.12
C ALA A 51 19.57 10.40 13.34
N ALA A 52 19.60 9.15 13.83
CA ALA A 52 20.48 8.78 14.94
C ALA A 52 21.97 8.90 14.56
N LEU A 53 22.36 8.49 13.36
CA LEU A 53 23.74 8.61 12.87
C LEU A 53 24.15 10.06 12.62
N ASN A 54 23.24 10.90 12.14
CA ASN A 54 23.47 12.33 11.96
C ASN A 54 23.71 12.99 13.32
N ALA A 55 22.86 12.73 14.31
CA ALA A 55 23.05 13.26 15.67
C ALA A 55 24.36 12.77 16.32
N GLU A 56 24.73 11.49 16.12
CA GLU A 56 26.01 10.96 16.59
C GLU A 56 27.19 11.68 15.93
N LEU A 57 27.13 11.95 14.62
CA LEU A 57 28.20 12.60 13.88
C LEU A 57 28.31 14.10 14.15
N GLU A 58 27.18 14.80 14.26
CA GLU A 58 27.10 16.24 14.54
C GLU A 58 27.84 16.60 15.84
N ALA A 59 27.79 15.73 16.85
CA ALA A 59 28.53 15.88 18.11
C ALA A 59 30.07 15.95 17.95
N PHE A 60 30.61 15.60 16.78
CA PHE A 60 32.04 15.58 16.49
C PHE A 60 32.45 16.44 15.29
N LEU A 61 31.53 17.18 14.68
CA LEU A 61 31.81 18.08 13.56
C LEU A 61 31.99 19.52 14.05
N THR A 62 32.75 20.32 13.32
CA THR A 62 32.81 21.78 13.52
C THR A 62 31.59 22.45 12.87
N ASP A 63 31.21 23.64 13.32
CA ASP A 63 30.05 24.39 12.77
C ASP A 63 30.10 24.53 11.23
N GLU A 64 31.30 24.70 10.68
CA GLU A 64 31.54 24.84 9.24
C GLU A 64 31.33 23.50 8.49
N GLN A 65 31.72 22.37 9.10
CA GLN A 65 31.46 21.03 8.57
C GLN A 65 29.99 20.62 8.72
N VAL A 66 29.34 21.09 9.78
CA VAL A 66 27.92 20.88 10.03
C VAL A 66 27.08 21.59 8.97
N ALA A 67 27.43 22.84 8.62
CA ALA A 67 26.73 23.60 7.58
C ALA A 67 26.77 22.92 6.20
N GLU A 68 27.93 22.41 5.76
CA GLU A 68 28.05 21.67 4.49
C GLU A 68 27.27 20.34 4.50
N ASP A 69 27.21 19.67 5.66
CA ASP A 69 26.51 18.40 5.79
C ASP A 69 24.99 18.58 5.86
N TYR A 70 24.52 19.70 6.43
CA TYR A 70 23.09 20.03 6.57
C TYR A 70 22.37 20.05 5.24
N ASP A 71 22.93 20.69 4.20
CA ASP A 71 22.30 20.73 2.87
C ASP A 71 22.10 19.31 2.33
N SER A 72 23.13 18.45 2.44
CA SER A 72 23.03 17.07 1.98
C SER A 72 22.02 16.26 2.80
N VAL A 73 21.98 16.45 4.12
CA VAL A 73 21.02 15.77 5.01
C VAL A 73 19.61 16.18 4.63
N MET A 74 19.37 17.47 4.42
CA MET A 74 18.05 18.00 4.06
C MET A 74 17.52 17.41 2.76
N GLU A 75 18.34 17.31 1.72
CA GLU A 75 17.93 16.72 0.43
C GLU A 75 17.51 15.24 0.59
N TYR A 76 18.26 14.45 1.35
CA TYR A 76 17.91 13.04 1.60
C TYR A 76 16.66 12.90 2.47
N GLU A 77 16.49 13.77 3.46
CA GLU A 77 15.33 13.77 4.34
C GLU A 77 14.06 14.19 3.61
N ASP A 78 14.12 15.20 2.75
CA ASP A 78 12.99 15.66 1.95
C ASP A 78 12.54 14.60 0.94
N ALA A 79 13.48 13.96 0.24
CA ALA A 79 13.18 12.87 -0.69
C ALA A 79 12.53 11.66 0.03
N ALA A 80 13.04 11.28 1.20
CA ALA A 80 12.48 10.19 1.98
C ALA A 80 11.08 10.54 2.53
N THR A 81 10.90 11.78 3.00
CA THR A 81 9.61 12.27 3.52
C THR A 81 8.55 12.30 2.43
N SER A 82 8.91 12.82 1.25
CA SER A 82 8.03 12.82 0.07
C SER A 82 7.63 11.41 -0.35
N ALA A 83 8.57 10.45 -0.36
CA ALA A 83 8.28 9.06 -0.68
C ALA A 83 7.38 8.39 0.38
N LEU A 84 7.57 8.66 1.67
CA LEU A 84 6.69 8.17 2.74
C LEU A 84 5.27 8.71 2.59
N ALA A 85 5.12 10.01 2.34
CA ALA A 85 3.81 10.63 2.12
C ALA A 85 3.09 10.03 0.90
N LEU A 86 3.83 9.75 -0.17
CA LEU A 86 3.30 9.11 -1.37
C LEU A 86 2.82 7.68 -1.07
N LEU A 87 3.62 6.88 -0.36
CA LEU A 87 3.22 5.55 0.09
C LEU A 87 1.94 5.58 0.93
N GLU A 88 1.86 6.50 1.90
CA GLU A 88 0.68 6.66 2.75
C GLU A 88 -0.57 7.04 1.94
N TYR A 89 -0.42 7.96 0.98
CA TYR A 89 -1.50 8.34 0.06
C TYR A 89 -2.03 7.13 -0.72
N HIS A 90 -1.16 6.33 -1.33
CA HIS A 90 -1.56 5.14 -2.09
C HIS A 90 -2.17 4.06 -1.19
N MET A 91 -1.61 3.82 -0.01
CA MET A 91 -2.16 2.89 0.97
C MET A 91 -3.58 3.29 1.40
N ASN A 92 -3.81 4.58 1.66
CA ASN A 92 -5.12 5.09 2.04
C ASN A 92 -6.13 4.99 0.89
N ARG A 93 -5.71 5.27 -0.35
CA ARG A 93 -6.56 5.09 -1.54
C ARG A 93 -7.01 3.64 -1.73
N LEU A 94 -6.11 2.68 -1.58
CA LEU A 94 -6.44 1.25 -1.71
C LEU A 94 -7.38 0.76 -0.61
N LYS A 95 -7.22 1.26 0.63
CA LYS A 95 -8.12 0.97 1.74
C LYS A 95 -9.55 1.48 1.48
N VAL A 96 -9.69 2.68 0.92
CA VAL A 96 -11.01 3.27 0.59
C VAL A 96 -11.62 2.64 -0.67
N SER A 97 -10.79 2.24 -1.63
CA SER A 97 -11.24 1.64 -2.89
C SER A 97 -11.56 0.15 -2.79
N SER A 98 -11.49 -0.46 -1.60
CA SER A 98 -12.05 -1.79 -1.33
C SER A 98 -13.52 -1.63 -0.97
N PRO A 99 -14.47 -1.75 -1.92
CA PRO A 99 -15.87 -1.83 -1.54
C PRO A 99 -16.01 -3.08 -0.68
N ALA A 100 -16.59 -2.90 0.51
CA ALA A 100 -17.11 -4.01 1.29
C ALA A 100 -18.09 -4.80 0.40
N SER A 101 -17.59 -5.86 -0.23
CA SER A 101 -18.39 -6.85 -0.93
C SER A 101 -19.07 -7.73 0.11
N THR A 102 -20.04 -7.16 0.82
CA THR A 102 -21.05 -7.88 1.62
C THR A 102 -22.19 -6.91 1.95
N ALA A 103 -22.94 -6.54 0.92
CA ALA A 103 -24.35 -6.21 1.06
C ALA A 103 -25.08 -7.01 -0.03
N HIS A 104 -25.10 -8.33 0.16
CA HIS A 104 -26.03 -9.19 -0.55
C HIS A 104 -27.44 -8.78 -0.07
N PRO A 105 -28.37 -8.38 -0.96
CA PRO A 105 -29.76 -8.19 -0.55
C PRO A 105 -30.31 -9.54 -0.08
N PRO A 106 -31.20 -9.59 0.94
CA PRO A 106 -31.91 -10.82 1.20
C PRO A 106 -32.77 -11.12 -0.03
N ALA A 107 -32.42 -12.19 -0.74
CA ALA A 107 -33.27 -12.80 -1.73
C ALA A 107 -34.58 -13.19 -1.03
N THR A 108 -35.63 -12.39 -1.23
CA THR A 108 -37.00 -12.83 -0.96
C THR A 108 -37.47 -13.54 -2.22
N THR A 109 -37.01 -14.78 -2.39
CA THR A 109 -37.59 -15.71 -3.36
C THR A 109 -37.85 -17.01 -2.61
N THR A 110 -39.01 -17.05 -1.97
CA THR A 110 -39.67 -18.31 -1.61
C THR A 110 -40.47 -18.73 -2.84
N GLU A 111 -39.86 -19.57 -3.69
CA GLU A 111 -40.57 -20.66 -4.37
C GLU A 111 -41.37 -21.41 -3.29
N GLU A 112 -42.65 -21.77 -3.41
CA GLU A 112 -43.24 -22.61 -4.44
C GLU A 112 -44.72 -22.78 -4.04
N ASP A 113 -45.69 -22.52 -4.94
CA ASP A 113 -46.94 -23.33 -5.05
C ASP A 113 -47.76 -22.88 -6.29
N PRO A 114 -47.95 -23.76 -7.28
CA PRO A 114 -49.27 -23.84 -7.91
C PRO A 114 -49.68 -25.30 -8.22
N PRO A 115 -50.93 -25.54 -8.64
CA PRO A 115 -52.21 -25.10 -8.11
C PRO A 115 -53.04 -26.30 -7.61
N ALA A 116 -54.07 -26.01 -6.81
CA ALA A 116 -55.04 -27.00 -6.36
C ALA A 116 -55.70 -27.77 -7.54
N THR A 117 -55.59 -29.08 -7.46
CA THR A 117 -56.40 -30.09 -8.13
C THR A 117 -57.89 -29.77 -7.96
N SER A 118 -58.60 -29.55 -9.07
CA SER A 118 -60.05 -29.73 -9.11
C SER A 118 -60.38 -30.60 -10.31
N GLU A 119 -61.02 -31.71 -10.00
CA GLU A 119 -61.32 -32.87 -10.83
C GLU A 119 -62.06 -32.52 -12.14
N ARG A 120 -61.67 -33.17 -13.25
CA ARG A 120 -62.62 -33.85 -14.14
C ARG A 120 -61.93 -34.95 -14.94
N GLU A 121 -62.54 -36.12 -14.80
CA GLU A 121 -62.25 -37.45 -15.36
C GLU A 121 -62.21 -37.53 -16.91
N PRO A 122 -61.81 -38.68 -17.48
CA PRO A 122 -61.06 -38.79 -18.72
C PRO A 122 -61.94 -39.16 -19.93
N THR A 123 -61.34 -39.17 -21.13
CA THR A 123 -61.40 -40.31 -22.10
C THR A 123 -61.07 -39.81 -23.52
N ARG A 124 -60.01 -40.41 -24.10
CA ARG A 124 -59.67 -40.43 -25.54
C ARG A 124 -60.55 -41.53 -26.20
N PRO A 125 -60.96 -41.42 -27.48
CA PRO A 125 -60.05 -41.74 -28.61
C PRO A 125 -60.21 -40.76 -29.79
N GLN A 126 -59.12 -40.35 -30.44
CA GLN A 126 -58.69 -40.81 -31.78
C GLN A 126 -59.82 -41.09 -32.80
N LEU A 127 -59.83 -40.27 -33.85
CA LEU A 127 -60.31 -40.63 -35.19
C LEU A 127 -59.39 -39.95 -36.21
N GLU A 128 -58.50 -40.74 -36.80
CA GLU A 128 -58.00 -40.53 -38.16
C GLU A 128 -59.14 -40.92 -39.12
N ILE A 129 -59.43 -40.04 -40.08
CA ILE A 129 -59.53 -40.22 -41.55
C ILE A 129 -59.96 -38.86 -42.13
#